data_AF-A0A820NXR9-F1
#
_entry.id   AF-A0A820NXR9-F1
#
_cell.length_a   1.000
_cell.length_b   1.000
_cell.length_c   1.000
_cell.angle_alpha   90.00
_cell.angle_beta   90.00
_cell.angle_gamma   90.00
#
_symmetry.space_group_name_H-M   'P 1'
#
loop_
_entity.id
_entity.type
_entity.pdbx_description
1 polymer ?
#
loop_
_entity_poly.entity_id
_entity_poly.type
_entity_poly.pdbx_seq_one_letter_code
_entity_poly.pdbx_strand_id
1 'polypeptide(L)'
;MSKARRKNTPVIPSGVVFDIPEFYEQTLSCQRFLFMDLFMKCGQDRILVFSSDQQLQLLFDSEIIFMNSTFDITSANFKQVYLIHAHKFDQGLPVAFCLLPNKRGKTYFELFERL
;
A
#
# COMPACT_ATOMS: atom_id res chain seq x y z
N MET A 1 8.28 -17.39 11.24
CA MET A 1 7.25 -16.35 11.51
C MET A 1 6.61 -16.61 12.87
N SER A 2 6.71 -15.68 13.81
CA SER A 2 6.26 -15.83 15.21
C SER A 2 4.73 -15.95 15.33
N LYS A 3 4.27 -16.95 16.09
CA LYS A 3 2.85 -17.31 16.34
C LYS A 3 2.02 -16.25 17.09
N ALA A 4 2.64 -15.18 17.59
CA ALA A 4 2.00 -14.22 18.51
C ALA A 4 0.86 -13.40 17.91
N ARG A 5 0.85 -13.16 16.58
CA ARG A 5 -0.13 -12.25 15.95
C ARG A 5 -1.46 -12.91 15.60
N ARG A 6 -1.55 -14.24 15.63
CA ARG A 6 -2.70 -15.00 15.13
C ARG A 6 -4.00 -14.77 15.89
N LYS A 7 -3.93 -14.37 17.16
CA LYS A 7 -5.12 -14.20 18.03
C LYS A 7 -5.96 -12.97 17.66
N ASN A 8 -5.34 -11.94 17.07
CA ASN A 8 -5.98 -10.66 16.73
C ASN A 8 -5.91 -10.33 15.22
N THR A 9 -5.52 -11.30 14.38
CA THR A 9 -5.49 -11.08 12.93
C THR A 9 -6.90 -11.28 12.36
N PRO A 10 -7.45 -10.34 11.59
CA PRO A 10 -8.72 -10.55 10.90
C PRO A 10 -8.64 -11.74 9.95
N VAL A 11 -9.80 -12.32 9.63
CA VAL A 11 -9.90 -13.38 8.62
C VAL A 11 -9.39 -12.83 7.30
N ILE A 12 -8.55 -13.62 6.61
CA ILE A 12 -8.06 -13.24 5.28
C ILE A 12 -9.27 -13.11 4.35
N PRO A 13 -9.49 -11.94 3.71
CA PRO A 13 -10.64 -11.74 2.84
C PRO A 13 -10.64 -12.72 1.66
N SER A 14 -11.81 -13.18 1.25
CA SER A 14 -12.00 -14.04 0.07
C SER A 14 -12.10 -13.28 -1.25
N GLY A 15 -12.13 -11.94 -1.20
CA GLY A 15 -12.20 -11.06 -2.36
C GLY A 15 -11.67 -9.66 -2.03
N VAL A 16 -11.85 -8.71 -2.96
CA VAL A 16 -11.40 -7.31 -2.79
C VAL A 16 -12.38 -6.43 -2.03
N VAL A 17 -13.65 -6.85 -1.92
CA VAL A 17 -14.69 -6.13 -1.18
C VAL A 17 -14.66 -6.57 0.28
N PHE A 18 -14.05 -5.74 1.11
CA PHE A 18 -13.99 -5.94 2.56
C PHE A 18 -13.68 -4.60 3.24
N ASP A 19 -14.18 -4.44 4.46
CA ASP A 19 -13.87 -3.28 5.29
C ASP A 19 -12.47 -3.41 5.89
N ILE A 20 -11.72 -2.30 5.91
CA ILE A 20 -10.45 -2.22 6.63
C ILE A 20 -10.78 -1.78 8.05
N PRO A 21 -10.42 -2.54 9.09
CA PRO A 21 -10.63 -2.09 10.46
C PRO A 21 -9.85 -0.80 10.72
N GLU A 22 -10.47 0.16 11.42
CA GLU A 22 -9.88 1.49 11.72
C GLU A 22 -8.45 1.41 12.28
N PHE A 23 -8.16 0.41 13.10
CA PHE A 23 -6.82 0.17 13.65
C PHE A 23 -5.73 -0.01 12.58
N TYR A 24 -6.07 -0.51 11.39
CA TYR A 24 -5.16 -0.65 10.25
C TYR A 24 -5.14 0.57 9.32
N GLU A 25 -6.08 1.50 9.49
CA GLU A 25 -6.10 2.76 8.76
C GLU A 25 -5.18 3.81 9.38
N GLN A 26 -4.66 3.53 10.58
CA GLN A 26 -3.85 4.44 11.37
C GLN A 26 -2.49 3.85 11.74
N THR A 27 -1.53 4.72 12.03
CA THR A 27 -0.28 4.37 12.69
C THR A 27 -0.51 4.07 14.17
N LEU A 28 0.51 3.53 14.85
CA LEU A 28 0.47 3.35 16.30
C LEU A 28 0.37 4.67 17.09
N SER A 29 0.64 5.80 16.44
CA SER A 29 0.47 7.15 16.99
C SER A 29 -0.87 7.78 16.60
N CYS A 30 -1.83 6.99 16.12
CA CYS A 30 -3.17 7.42 15.68
C CYS A 30 -3.15 8.46 14.55
N GLN A 31 -2.12 8.43 13.70
CA GLN A 31 -2.07 9.25 12.49
C GLN A 31 -2.59 8.46 11.31
N ARG A 32 -3.14 9.13 10.31
CA ARG A 32 -3.61 8.48 9.08
C ARG A 32 -2.47 7.69 8.43
N PHE A 33 -2.79 6.46 8.03
CA PHE A 33 -1.85 5.56 7.36
C PHE A 33 -2.46 4.92 6.11
N LEU A 34 -3.75 4.61 6.09
CA LEU A 34 -4.44 4.31 4.83
C LEU A 34 -4.60 5.62 4.06
N PHE A 35 -3.73 5.81 3.07
CA PHE A 35 -3.70 7.01 2.25
C PHE A 35 -4.77 6.97 1.15
N MET A 36 -4.94 5.81 0.52
CA MET A 36 -5.84 5.62 -0.61
C MET A 36 -6.54 4.26 -0.52
N ASP A 37 -7.86 4.29 -0.73
CA ASP A 37 -8.68 3.11 -0.98
C ASP A 37 -9.56 3.38 -2.20
N LEU A 38 -9.20 2.79 -3.34
CA LEU A 38 -9.81 3.09 -4.63
C LEU A 38 -10.33 1.81 -5.30
N PHE A 39 -11.61 1.78 -5.59
CA PHE A 39 -12.20 0.78 -6.50
C PHE A 39 -12.15 1.30 -7.93
N MET A 40 -11.44 0.59 -8.81
CA MET A 40 -11.40 0.90 -10.23
C MET A 40 -12.74 0.51 -10.91
N LYS A 41 -13.03 1.14 -12.06
CA LYS A 41 -14.26 0.90 -12.84
C LYS A 41 -14.46 -0.61 -13.06
N CYS A 42 -15.61 -1.14 -12.58
CA CYS A 42 -16.04 -2.55 -12.47
C CYS A 42 -15.98 -3.17 -11.06
N GLY A 43 -15.48 -2.49 -10.02
CA GLY A 43 -15.60 -2.91 -8.61
C GLY A 43 -14.81 -4.17 -8.20
N GLN A 44 -14.16 -4.83 -9.17
CA GLN A 44 -13.37 -6.04 -8.98
C GLN A 44 -11.86 -5.76 -8.80
N ASP A 45 -11.42 -4.54 -9.13
CA ASP A 45 -10.04 -4.10 -9.01
C ASP A 45 -9.98 -3.02 -7.91
N ARG A 46 -9.26 -3.29 -6.81
CA ARG A 46 -9.05 -2.34 -5.70
C ARG A 46 -7.58 -1.96 -5.62
N ILE A 47 -7.30 -0.69 -5.40
CA ILE A 47 -5.96 -0.16 -5.10
C ILE A 47 -5.98 0.30 -3.65
N LEU A 48 -5.07 -0.23 -2.85
CA LEU A 48 -4.82 0.26 -1.49
C LEU A 48 -3.43 0.88 -1.44
N VAL A 49 -3.30 2.06 -0.84
CA VAL A 49 -2.00 2.68 -0.57
C VAL A 49 -1.90 3.01 0.91
N PHE A 50 -0.84 2.51 1.53
CA PHE A 50 -0.50 2.83 2.90
C PHE A 50 0.74 3.74 2.94
N SER A 51 0.58 4.91 3.53
CA SER A 51 1.62 5.90 3.75
C SER A 51 1.13 6.90 4.80
N SER A 52 2.01 7.32 5.71
CA SER A 52 1.76 8.48 6.57
C SER A 52 2.03 9.79 5.83
N ASP A 53 1.50 10.91 6.35
CA ASP A 53 1.77 12.24 5.80
C ASP A 53 3.26 12.57 5.81
N GLN A 54 4.00 12.15 6.85
CA GLN A 54 5.44 12.35 6.92
C GLN A 54 6.17 11.55 5.83
N GLN A 55 5.73 10.33 5.53
CA GLN A 55 6.31 9.54 4.44
C GLN A 55 6.03 10.16 3.08
N LEU A 56 4.84 10.73 2.86
CA LEU A 56 4.52 11.45 1.63
C LEU A 56 5.35 12.73 1.49
N GLN A 57 5.56 13.46 2.59
CA GLN A 57 6.47 14.60 2.58
C GLN A 57 7.90 14.18 2.20
N LEU A 58 8.38 13.07 2.75
CA LEU A 58 9.68 12.51 2.36
C LEU A 58 9.74 12.14 0.87
N LEU A 59 8.65 11.63 0.30
CA LEU A 59 8.55 11.34 -1.13
C LEU A 59 8.61 12.63 -1.96
N PHE A 60 7.85 13.64 -1.57
CA PHE A 60 7.81 14.94 -2.24
C PHE A 60 9.18 15.66 -2.22
N ASP A 61 9.88 15.59 -1.09
CA ASP A 61 11.19 16.23 -0.92
C ASP A 61 12.34 15.43 -1.56
N SER A 62 12.09 14.22 -2.07
CA SER A 62 13.15 13.34 -2.54
C SER A 62 13.57 13.63 -3.97
N GLU A 63 14.87 13.79 -4.19
CA GLU A 63 15.44 13.92 -5.55
C GLU A 63 15.47 12.58 -6.31
N ILE A 64 15.49 11.45 -5.58
CA ILE A 64 15.61 10.11 -6.16
C ILE A 64 14.54 9.20 -5.57
N ILE A 65 13.69 8.67 -6.45
CA ILE A 65 12.60 7.76 -6.08
C ILE A 65 12.93 6.38 -6.65
N PHE A 66 12.91 5.37 -5.78
CA PHE A 66 13.04 3.97 -6.20
C PHE A 66 11.69 3.28 -6.11
N MET A 67 11.35 2.49 -7.13
CA MET A 67 10.09 1.76 -7.17
C MET A 67 10.35 0.30 -7.47
N ASN A 68 9.81 -0.59 -6.64
CA ASN A 68 9.97 -2.02 -6.81
C ASN A 68 8.65 -2.76 -6.56
N SER A 69 8.37 -3.80 -7.33
CA SER A 69 7.19 -4.64 -7.14
C SER A 69 7.60 -6.05 -6.73
N THR A 70 6.92 -6.61 -5.73
CA THR A 70 7.04 -8.02 -5.39
C THR A 70 5.73 -8.74 -5.69
N PHE A 71 5.83 -9.87 -6.39
CA PHE A 71 4.68 -10.64 -6.87
C PHE A 71 4.45 -11.92 -6.06
N ASP A 72 5.52 -12.48 -5.51
CA ASP A 72 5.50 -13.82 -4.89
C ASP A 72 4.91 -13.84 -3.47
N ILE A 73 4.65 -12.67 -2.89
CA ILE A 73 4.21 -12.50 -1.50
C ILE A 73 2.83 -11.84 -1.36
N THR A 74 2.02 -11.83 -2.41
CA THR A 74 0.72 -11.13 -2.39
C THR A 74 -0.42 -12.00 -1.90
N SER A 75 -1.43 -11.38 -1.28
CA SER A 75 -2.67 -12.10 -0.97
C SER A 75 -3.40 -12.44 -2.28
N ALA A 76 -4.23 -13.48 -2.28
CA ALA A 76 -4.91 -13.97 -3.49
C ALA A 76 -5.68 -12.88 -4.26
N ASN A 77 -6.10 -11.81 -3.58
CA ASN A 77 -6.93 -10.74 -4.11
C ASN A 77 -6.13 -9.60 -4.77
N PHE A 78 -4.81 -9.56 -4.58
CA PHE A 78 -3.92 -8.58 -5.21
C PHE A 78 -2.80 -9.28 -5.97
N LYS A 79 -2.31 -8.67 -7.04
CA LYS A 79 -1.28 -9.28 -7.90
C LYS A 79 0.12 -8.76 -7.64
N GLN A 80 0.26 -7.65 -6.92
CA GLN A 80 1.55 -7.08 -6.56
C GLN A 80 1.47 -6.23 -5.30
N VAL A 81 2.54 -6.30 -4.50
CA VAL A 81 2.90 -5.27 -3.54
C VAL A 81 3.88 -4.35 -4.26
N TYR A 82 3.45 -3.12 -4.52
CA TYR A 82 4.27 -2.08 -5.12
C TYR A 82 4.85 -1.20 -4.01
N LEU A 83 6.16 -1.08 -3.95
CA LEU A 83 6.87 -0.33 -2.93
C LEU A 83 7.51 0.90 -3.55
N ILE A 84 7.21 2.07 -2.98
CA ILE A 84 7.86 3.33 -3.33
C ILE A 84 8.82 3.67 -2.20
N HIS A 85 10.06 3.99 -2.56
CA HIS A 85 11.09 4.44 -1.64
C HIS A 85 11.58 5.83 -2.03
N ALA A 86 11.73 6.68 -1.03
CA ALA A 86 12.40 7.96 -1.15
C ALA A 86 13.87 7.79 -0.75
N HIS A 87 14.78 8.39 -1.50
CA HIS A 87 16.18 8.48 -1.09
C HIS A 87 16.34 9.54 0.00
N LYS A 88 16.90 9.13 1.15
CA LYS A 88 17.29 10.03 2.23
C LYS A 88 18.38 9.39 3.09
N PHE A 89 19.36 10.18 3.51
CA PHE A 89 20.51 9.71 4.31
C PHE A 89 21.26 8.54 3.65
N ASP A 90 21.48 8.61 2.34
CA ASP A 90 22.14 7.57 1.53
C ASP A 90 21.43 6.20 1.58
N GLN A 91 20.14 6.19 1.90
CA GLN A 91 19.29 5.00 1.99
C GLN A 91 17.96 5.21 1.27
N GLY A 92 17.43 4.11 0.71
CA GLY A 92 16.05 4.07 0.21
C GLY A 92 15.10 3.75 1.36
N LEU A 93 14.36 4.73 1.83
CA LEU A 93 13.36 4.55 2.88
C LEU A 93 12.00 4.23 2.24
N PRO A 94 11.31 3.14 2.65
CA PRO A 94 9.99 2.84 2.14
C PRO A 94 8.99 3.91 2.63
N VAL A 95 8.35 4.58 1.67
CA VAL A 95 7.42 5.67 1.93
C VAL A 95 5.99 5.30 1.56
N ALA A 96 5.76 4.46 0.56
CA ALA A 96 4.42 3.96 0.26
C ALA A 96 4.41 2.46 -0.01
N PHE A 97 3.39 1.79 0.53
CA PHE A 97 3.10 0.38 0.32
C PHE A 97 1.78 0.26 -0.42
N CYS A 98 1.81 -0.12 -1.69
CA CYS A 98 0.61 -0.21 -2.51
C CYS A 98 0.24 -1.66 -2.81
N LEU A 99 -1.01 -2.04 -2.58
CA LEU A 99 -1.58 -3.30 -3.05
C LEU A 99 -2.32 -3.03 -4.35
N LEU A 100 -1.80 -3.57 -5.45
CA LEU A 100 -2.37 -3.33 -6.78
C LEU A 100 -3.02 -4.60 -7.35
N PRO A 101 -4.14 -4.45 -8.08
CA PRO A 101 -4.94 -5.59 -8.51
C PRO A 101 -4.37 -6.31 -9.74
N ASN A 102 -3.51 -5.65 -10.53
CA ASN A 102 -2.91 -6.20 -11.75
C ASN A 102 -1.69 -5.35 -12.18
N LYS A 103 -0.97 -5.79 -13.21
CA LYS A 103 0.26 -5.13 -13.74
C LYS A 103 0.00 -4.24 -14.97
N ARG A 104 -1.20 -3.67 -15.12
CA ARG A 104 -1.56 -2.87 -16.31
C ARG A 104 -1.16 -1.41 -16.13
N GLY A 105 -0.74 -0.76 -17.23
CA GLY A 105 -0.42 0.67 -17.26
C GLY A 105 -1.49 1.56 -16.63
N LYS A 106 -2.78 1.26 -16.89
CA LYS A 106 -3.91 1.98 -16.29
C LYS A 106 -3.91 1.93 -14.75
N THR A 107 -3.53 0.80 -14.15
CA THR A 107 -3.46 0.67 -12.69
C THR A 107 -2.34 1.55 -12.12
N TYR A 108 -1.20 1.62 -12.80
CA TYR A 108 -0.13 2.53 -12.40
C TYR A 108 -0.52 4.00 -12.61
N PHE A 109 -1.22 4.32 -13.69
CA PHE A 109 -1.75 5.68 -13.92
C PHE A 109 -2.68 6.12 -12.79
N GLU A 110 -3.68 5.30 -12.43
CA GLU A 110 -4.58 5.62 -11.31
C GLU A 110 -3.85 5.73 -9.96
N LEU A 111 -2.78 4.96 -9.75
CA LEU A 111 -1.93 5.09 -8.56
C LEU A 111 -1.23 6.45 -8.54
N PHE A 112 -0.46 6.79 -9.57
CA PHE A 112 0.39 7.98 -9.59
C PHE A 112 -0.36 9.30 -9.76
N GLU A 113 -1.53 9.31 -10.41
CA GLU A 113 -2.38 10.52 -10.50
C GLU A 113 -2.97 10.95 -9.14
N ARG A 114 -2.90 10.07 -8.13
CA ARG A 114 -3.48 10.30 -6.81
C ARG A 114 -2.45 10.34 -5.69
N LEU A 115 -1.17 10.13 -6.03
CA LEU A 115 -0.05 10.05 -5.10
C LEU A 115 0.78 11.33 -5.21
#